data_AF-A0A830GJK6-F1
#
_entry.id   AF-A0A830GJK6-F1
#
_cell.length_a   1.000
_cell.length_b   1.000
_cell.length_c   1.000
_cell.angle_alpha   90.00
_cell.angle_beta   90.00
_cell.angle_gamma   90.00
#
_symmetry.space_group_name_H-M   'P 1'
#
loop_
_entity.id
_entity.type
_entity.pdbx_description
1 polymer ?
#
loop_
_entity_poly.entity_id
_entity_poly.type
_entity_poly.pdbx_seq_one_letter_code
_entity_poly.pdbx_strand_id
1 'polypeptide(L)' 'MGLLSRLTGIGSNDTDEAVEMGYECVVCGEQTELPEAACPNCGGQMEQL' A
#
# COMPACT_ATOMS: atom_id res chain seq x y z
N MET A 1 12.56 8.61 42.69
CA MET A 1 11.37 8.99 41.89
C MET A 1 11.77 9.00 40.44
N GLY A 2 11.25 8.08 39.65
CA GLY A 2 11.48 7.96 38.21
C GLY A 2 10.50 6.93 37.68
N LEU A 3 9.29 7.40 37.35
CA LEU A 3 8.23 6.58 36.80
C LEU A 3 8.58 6.30 35.34
N LEU A 4 9.09 5.10 35.05
CA LEU A 4 9.14 4.61 33.67
C LEU A 4 7.72 4.27 33.26
N SER A 5 7.10 5.24 32.59
CA SER A 5 5.79 5.15 31.98
C SER A 5 5.75 4.00 30.98
N ARG A 6 4.97 3.01 31.38
CA ARG A 6 4.21 2.06 30.59
C ARG A 6 3.94 2.41 29.11
N LEU A 7 4.07 1.36 28.31
CA LEU A 7 3.21 0.94 27.18
C LEU A 7 3.15 1.85 25.95
N THR A 8 3.58 1.31 24.80
CA THR A 8 2.86 1.24 23.50
C THR A 8 3.79 0.40 22.63
N GLY A 9 3.45 -0.77 22.10
CA GLY A 9 2.16 -1.25 21.64
C GLY A 9 2.48 -1.93 20.31
N ILE A 10 1.90 -3.12 20.08
CA ILE A 10 1.68 -3.73 18.77
C ILE A 10 2.88 -3.71 17.81
N GLY A 11 3.72 -4.76 17.93
CA GLY A 11 4.16 -5.43 16.71
C GLY A 11 2.91 -6.00 16.07
N SER A 12 2.22 -5.19 15.25
CA SER A 12 1.18 -5.68 14.37
C SER A 12 1.82 -6.79 13.57
N ASN A 13 1.25 -7.96 13.78
CA ASN A 13 1.50 -9.11 12.98
C ASN A 13 0.92 -8.75 11.62
N ASP A 14 1.71 -8.12 10.73
CA ASP A 14 1.38 -7.99 9.32
C ASP A 14 1.55 -9.37 8.67
N THR A 15 0.78 -10.33 9.18
CA THR A 15 0.36 -11.50 8.42
C THR A 15 -0.73 -11.02 7.49
N ASP A 16 -0.32 -10.31 6.46
CA ASP A 16 -1.06 -10.25 5.21
C ASP A 16 -0.02 -9.99 4.12
N GLU A 17 0.82 -11.00 3.88
CA GLU A 17 1.38 -11.21 2.55
C GLU A 17 0.22 -11.64 1.62
N ALA A 18 -0.85 -10.83 1.53
CA ALA A 18 -1.44 -10.63 0.25
C ALA A 18 -0.29 -10.07 -0.58
N VAL A 19 0.23 -10.91 -1.47
CA VAL A 19 0.91 -10.42 -2.66
C VAL A 19 -0.16 -9.64 -3.41
N GLU A 20 -0.47 -8.43 -2.93
CA GLU A 20 -1.22 -7.43 -3.64
C GLU A 20 -0.40 -7.22 -4.90
N MET A 21 -0.86 -7.83 -5.98
CA MET A 21 -0.41 -7.53 -7.31
C MET A 21 -0.86 -6.09 -7.58
N GLY A 22 -0.16 -5.13 -6.97
CA GLY A 22 -0.46 -3.72 -7.10
C GLY A 22 -0.14 -3.30 -8.53
N TYR A 23 -1.01 -2.47 -9.11
CA TYR A 23 -0.79 -1.87 -10.41
C TYR A 23 -0.45 -0.41 -10.21
N GLU A 24 0.67 0.04 -10.76
CA GLU A 24 1.09 1.44 -10.76
C GLU A 24 0.87 2.06 -12.13
N CYS A 25 0.31 3.27 -12.16
CA CYS A 25 0.24 4.04 -13.39
C CYS A 25 1.60 4.67 -13.73
N VAL A 26 2.18 4.28 -14.87
CA VAL A 26 3.46 4.83 -15.35
C VAL A 26 3.42 6.32 -15.72
N VAL A 27 2.23 6.93 -15.75
CA VAL A 27 2.03 8.34 -16.12
C VAL A 27 1.97 9.25 -14.90
N CYS A 28 1.23 8.84 -13.85
CA CYS A 28 0.99 9.69 -12.68
C CYS A 28 1.45 9.06 -11.35
N GLY A 29 1.86 7.79 -11.33
CA GLY A 29 2.26 7.07 -10.12
C GLY A 29 1.11 6.67 -9.20
N GLU A 30 -0.14 6.66 -9.71
CA GLU A 30 -1.29 6.18 -8.94
C GLU A 30 -1.20 4.66 -8.79
N GLN A 31 -1.38 4.15 -7.57
CA GLN A 31 -1.32 2.73 -7.25
C GLN A 31 -2.72 2.19 -6.97
N THR A 32 -3.02 1.01 -7.51
CA THR A 32 -4.33 0.37 -7.35
C THR A 32 -4.17 -1.11 -7.08
N GLU A 33 -5.07 -1.65 -6.26
CA GLU A 33 -5.11 -3.07 -5.87
C GLU A 33 -5.80 -3.97 -6.93
N LEU A 34 -6.41 -3.36 -7.96
CA LEU A 34 -7.19 -4.05 -8.99
C LEU A 34 -6.52 -3.90 -10.36
N PRO A 35 -6.60 -4.92 -11.24
CA PRO A 35 -6.15 -4.83 -12.62
C PRO A 35 -7.07 -3.90 -13.41
N GLU A 36 -6.86 -2.59 -13.31
CA GLU A 36 -7.53 -1.63 -14.16
C GLU A 36 -6.78 -1.49 -15.48
N ALA A 37 -7.52 -1.54 -16.60
CA ALA A 37 -6.93 -1.40 -17.93
C ALA A 37 -6.34 0.01 -18.18
N ALA A 38 -6.81 1.01 -17.43
CA ALA A 38 -6.35 2.39 -17.51
C ALA A 38 -6.50 3.07 -16.14
N CYS A 39 -5.60 4.01 -15.86
CA CYS A 39 -5.60 4.77 -14.63
C CYS A 39 -6.88 5.62 -14.48
N PRO A 40 -7.63 5.49 -13.38
CA PRO A 40 -8.84 6.30 -13.16
C PRO A 40 -8.53 7.78 -12.96
N ASN A 41 -7.29 8.11 -12.57
CA ASN A 41 -6.85 9.47 -12.31
C ASN A 41 -6.50 10.23 -13.60
N CYS A 42 -5.67 9.62 -14.46
CA CYS A 42 -5.12 10.29 -15.65
C CYS A 42 -5.43 9.59 -16.99
N GLY A 43 -6.02 8.40 -16.97
CA GLY A 43 -6.26 7.56 -18.15
C GLY A 43 -5.01 6.88 -18.71
N GLY A 44 -3.87 6.98 -18.02
CA GLY A 44 -2.61 6.36 -18.42
C GLY A 44 -2.63 4.82 -18.31
N GLN A 45 -1.68 4.16 -18.95
CA GLN A 45 -1.54 2.71 -18.81
C GLN A 45 -1.07 2.35 -17.40
N MET A 46 -1.56 1.23 -16.90
CA MET A 46 -1.12 0.66 -15.63
C MET A 46 -0.14 -0.49 -15.88
N GLU A 47 0.87 -0.61 -15.03
CA GLU A 47 1.87 -1.67 -15.04
C GLU A 47 1.86 -2.38 -13.69
N GLN A 48 2.05 -3.70 -13.69
CA GLN A 48 2.06 -4.49 -12.48
C GLN A 48 3.41 -4.30 -11.75
N LEU A 49 3.34 -3.98 -10.45
CA LEU A 49 4.50 -3.86 -9.56
C LEU A 49 5.13 -5.23 -9.25
#